data_AF-A0AAU8RDK7-F1
#
_entry.id   AF-A0AAU8RDK7-F1
#
_cell.length_a   1.000
_cell.length_b   1.000
_cell.length_c   1.000
_cell.angle_alpha   90.00
_cell.angle_beta   90.00
_cell.angle_gamma   90.00
#
_symmetry.space_group_name_H-M   'P 1'
#
loop_
_entity.id
_entity.type
_entity.pdbx_description
1 polymer ?
#
loop_
_entity_poly.entity_id
_entity_poly.type
_entity_poly.pdbx_seq_one_letter_code
_entity_poly.pdbx_strand_id
1 'polypeptide(L)' 'MLTYIKESVEELRTNITLPSKAEASNLMVIVAVFSILFALATWGVDSLFSELIQIYFDKLIN' A
#
# COMPACT_ATOMS: atom_id res chain seq x y z
N MET A 1 33.54 -2.77 4.77
CA MET A 1 32.13 -2.90 4.34
C MET A 1 31.36 -3.91 5.19
N LEU A 2 31.80 -5.17 5.32
CA LEU A 2 31.16 -6.17 6.21
C LEU A 2 31.01 -5.70 7.68
N THR A 3 32.01 -4.99 8.21
CA THR A 3 31.99 -4.44 9.58
C THR A 3 30.93 -3.35 9.75
N TYR A 4 30.79 -2.45 8.77
CA TYR A 4 29.77 -1.40 8.77
C TYR A 4 28.35 -1.96 8.78
N ILE A 5 28.07 -3.01 7.98
CA ILE A 5 26.75 -3.65 7.99
C ILE A 5 26.45 -4.26 9.36
N LYS A 6 27.46 -4.85 10.02
CA LYS A 6 27.30 -5.39 11.38
C LYS A 6 27.04 -4.29 12.39
N GLU A 7 27.84 -3.22 12.38
CA GLU A 7 27.66 -2.06 13.27
C GLU A 7 26.29 -1.40 13.07
N SER A 8 25.85 -1.20 11.83
CA SER A 8 24.52 -0.65 11.55
C SER A 8 23.39 -1.57 12.04
N VAL A 9 23.52 -2.90 11.94
CA VAL A 9 22.50 -3.83 12.46
C VAL A 9 22.47 -3.84 13.99
N GLU A 10 23.64 -3.73 14.64
CA GLU A 10 23.77 -3.60 16.10
C GLU A 10 23.13 -2.29 16.60
N GLU A 11 23.41 -1.17 15.92
CA GLU A 11 22.83 0.15 16.22
C GLU A 11 21.32 0.18 16.03
N LEU A 12 20.82 -0.41 14.94
CA LEU A 12 19.40 -0.49 14.66
C LEU A 12 18.67 -1.34 15.69
N ARG A 13 19.23 -2.48 16.12
CA ARG A 13 18.61 -3.32 17.14
C ARG A 13 18.64 -2.71 18.55
N THR A 14 19.64 -1.88 18.84
CA THR A 14 19.81 -1.26 20.17
C THR A 14 18.95 0.00 20.32
N ASN A 15 18.75 0.77 19.24
CA ASN A 15 18.00 2.03 19.28
C ASN A 15 16.55 1.92 18.77
N ILE A 16 16.13 0.76 18.25
CA ILE A 16 14.77 0.56 17.74
C ILE A 16 14.12 -0.61 18.48
N THR A 17 12.96 -0.35 19.06
CA THR A 17 12.07 -1.37 19.58
C THR A 17 11.31 -2.02 18.44
N LEU A 18 11.75 -3.22 18.03
CA LEU A 18 11.00 -4.02 17.06
C LEU A 18 9.69 -4.51 17.69
N PRO A 19 8.57 -4.44 16.96
CA PRO A 19 7.31 -5.00 17.45
C PRO A 19 7.46 -6.51 17.66
N SER A 20 6.73 -7.04 18.64
CA SER A 20 6.62 -8.48 18.81
C SER A 20 6.05 -9.12 17.53
N LYS A 21 6.33 -10.41 17.32
CA LYS A 21 5.79 -11.13 16.15
C LYS A 21 4.26 -11.05 16.07
N ALA A 22 3.58 -11.01 17.21
CA ALA A 22 2.12 -10.89 17.29
C ALA A 22 1.64 -9.51 16.82
N GLU A 23 2.27 -8.44 17.30
CA GLU A 23 1.93 -7.06 16.89
C GLU A 23 2.23 -6.83 15.40
N ALA A 24 3.39 -7.31 14.93
CA ALA A 24 3.76 -7.22 13.52
C ALA A 24 2.76 -7.96 12.62
N SER A 25 2.29 -9.14 13.04
CA SER A 25 1.29 -9.90 12.29
C SER A 25 -0.07 -9.20 12.28
N ASN A 26 -0.50 -8.60 13.39
CA ASN A 26 -1.73 -7.82 13.43
C ASN A 26 -1.66 -6.63 12.45
N LEU A 27 -0.57 -5.86 12.51
CA LEU A 27 -0.33 -4.75 11.59
C LEU A 27 -0.32 -5.22 10.13
N MET A 28 0.30 -6.37 9.83
CA MET A 28 0.31 -6.95 8.49
C MET A 28 -1.11 -7.24 7.97
N VAL A 29 -1.98 -7.81 8.81
CA VAL A 29 -3.37 -8.10 8.45
C VAL A 29 -4.13 -6.79 8.17
N ILE A 30 -3.95 -5.79 9.02
CA ILE A 30 -4.58 -4.47 8.83
C ILE A 30 -4.17 -3.88 7.47
N VAL A 31 -2.87 -3.86 7.16
CA VAL A 31 -2.36 -3.36 5.88
C VAL A 31 -2.94 -4.15 4.71
N ALA A 32 -2.97 -5.47 4.79
CA ALA A 32 -3.51 -6.32 3.72
C ALA A 32 -4.99 -6.02 3.42
N VAL A 33 -5.80 -5.82 4.45
CA VAL A 33 -7.22 -5.46 4.30
C VAL A 33 -7.36 -4.11 3.59
N PHE A 34 -6.62 -3.09 4.03
CA PHE A 34 -6.67 -1.77 3.39
C PHE A 34 -6.16 -1.81 1.95
N SER A 35 -5.12 -2.58 1.64
CA SER A 35 -4.64 -2.75 0.27
C SER A 35 -5.72 -3.32 -0.66
N ILE A 36 -6.48 -4.32 -0.20
CA ILE A 36 -7.60 -4.88 -0.97
C ILE A 36 -8.72 -3.86 -1.15
N LEU A 37 -9.10 -3.15 -0.09
CA LEU A 37 -10.14 -2.12 -0.15
C LEU A 37 -9.76 -1.00 -1.12
N PHE A 38 -8.52 -0.50 -1.06
CA PHE A 38 -8.06 0.53 -1.99
C PHE A 38 -7.97 0.03 -3.43
N ALA A 39 -7.54 -1.21 -3.67
CA ALA A 39 -7.52 -1.78 -5.00
C ALA A 39 -8.94 -1.86 -5.62
N LEU A 40 -9.94 -2.24 -4.83
CA LEU A 40 -11.34 -2.24 -5.27
C LEU A 40 -11.86 -0.82 -5.50
N ALA A 41 -11.48 0.14 -4.66
CA ALA A 41 -11.86 1.53 -4.81
C ALA A 41 -11.26 2.15 -6.09
N THR A 42 -9.98 1.92 -6.37
CA THR A 42 -9.34 2.40 -7.61
C THR A 42 -9.97 1.76 -8.84
N TRP A 43 -10.25 0.46 -8.79
CA TRP A 43 -10.96 -0.24 -9.87
C TRP A 43 -12.36 0.36 -10.13
N GLY A 44 -13.10 0.67 -9.08
CA GLY A 44 -14.40 1.32 -9.17
C GLY A 44 -14.31 2.72 -9.81
N VAL A 45 -13.33 3.52 -9.38
CA VAL A 45 -13.08 4.85 -9.95
C VAL A 45 -12.73 4.74 -11.43
N ASP A 46 -11.80 3.86 -11.81
CA ASP A 46 -11.37 3.68 -13.20
C ASP A 46 -12.53 3.29 -14.12
N SER A 47 -13.42 2.42 -13.62
CA SER A 47 -14.61 1.96 -14.36
C SER A 47 -15.61 3.10 -14.56
N LEU A 48 -15.92 3.84 -13.49
CA LEU A 48 -16.85 4.98 -13.55
C LEU A 48 -16.34 6.09 -14.47
N PHE A 49 -15.06 6.42 -14.38
CA PHE A 49 -14.45 7.43 -15.25
C PHE A 49 -14.47 7.01 -16.71
N SER A 50 -14.21 5.73 -17.01
CA SER A 50 -14.26 5.22 -18.38
C SER A 50 -15.66 5.36 -18.99
N GLU A 51 -16.71 5.03 -18.23
CA GLU A 51 -18.10 5.16 -18.67
C GLU A 51 -18.51 6.63 -18.84
N LEU A 52 -18.15 7.51 -17.90
CA LEU A 52 -18.42 8.94 -18.01
C LEU A 52 -17.76 9.57 -19.24
N ILE A 53 -16.52 9.20 -19.52
CA ILE A 53 -15.79 9.65 -20.70
C ILE A 53 -16.49 9.15 -21.97
N GLN A 54 -16.86 7.87 -22.05
CA GLN A 54 -17.60 7.34 -23.20
C GLN A 54 -18.89 8.12 -23.45
N ILE A 55 -19.70 8.35 -22.40
CA ILE A 55 -20.92 9.13 -22.50
C ILE A 55 -20.65 10.56 -22.99
N TYR A 56 -19.59 11.20 -22.48
CA TYR A 56 -19.21 12.55 -22.89
C TYR A 56 -18.82 12.62 -24.38
N PHE A 57 -18.01 11.67 -24.86
CA PHE A 57 -17.61 11.66 -26.28
C PHE A 57 -18.77 11.26 -27.20
N ASP A 58 -19.57 10.27 -26.83
CA ASP A 58 -20.66 9.76 -27.66
C ASP A 58 -21.87 10.71 -27.76
N LYS A 59 -22.21 11.44 -26.68
CA LYS A 59 -23.41 12.30 -26.66
C LYS A 59 -23.14 13.78 -26.91
N LEU A 60 -21.91 14.24 -26.72
CA LEU A 60 -21.59 15.67 -26.66
C LEU A 60 -20.65 16.11 -27.79
N ILE A 61 -19.91 15.17 -28.40
CA ILE A 61 -18.97 15.45 -29.50
C ILE A 61 -19.43 14.83 -30.83
N ASN A 62 -20.00 13.62 -30.81
CA ASN A 62 -20.62 12.98 -31.98
C ASN A 62 -22.09 13.42 -32.15
#